data_AF-A0AAW5C5W0-F1
#
_entry.id   AF-A0AAW5C5W0-F1
#
_cell.length_a   1.000
_cell.length_b   1.000
_cell.length_c   1.000
_cell.angle_alpha   90.00
_cell.angle_beta   90.00
_cell.angle_gamma   90.00
#
_symmetry.space_group_name_H-M   'P 1'
#
loop_
_entity.id
_entity.type
_entity.pdbx_description
1 polymer ?
#
loop_
_entity_poly.entity_id
_entity_poly.type
_entity_poly.pdbx_seq_one_letter_code
_entity_poly.pdbx_strand_id
1 'polypeptide(L)'
;MKENGKELKDTIVWELPICIGAVVYEKCFPILPKQVIGYRIGRMTGEDEDEFEEYYGGDEPYIIYEGCGMSGASPVSELGKSIFLTREEAVQAASGLQK
;
A
#
# COMPACT_ATOMS: atom_id res chain seq x y z
N MET A 1 17.60 18.12 -42.75
CA MET A 1 17.65 18.57 -41.34
C MET A 1 17.47 17.34 -40.48
N LYS A 2 18.39 17.11 -39.53
CA LYS A 2 18.40 15.94 -38.66
C LYS A 2 17.44 16.10 -37.48
N GLU A 3 16.92 14.95 -37.08
CA GLU A 3 16.45 14.54 -35.74
C GLU A 3 15.35 15.35 -35.05
N ASN A 4 14.19 14.69 -34.89
CA ASN A 4 13.43 14.80 -33.65
C ASN A 4 13.39 13.39 -33.03
N GLY A 5 14.49 13.05 -32.35
CA GLY A 5 14.54 11.90 -31.45
C GLY A 5 13.47 12.07 -30.39
N LYS A 6 12.51 11.16 -30.35
CA LYS A 6 11.51 11.08 -29.28
C LYS A 6 12.25 10.55 -28.05
N GLU A 7 12.61 11.43 -27.12
CA GLU A 7 13.08 11.02 -25.79
C GLU A 7 12.01 10.11 -25.18
N LEU A 8 12.31 8.81 -25.06
CA LEU A 8 11.59 7.94 -24.14
C LEU A 8 11.97 8.43 -22.75
N LYS A 9 11.08 9.19 -22.13
CA LYS A 9 11.13 9.49 -20.69
C LYS A 9 11.33 8.18 -19.94
N ASP A 10 12.24 8.18 -18.97
CA ASP A 10 12.63 7.01 -18.19
C ASP A 10 11.40 6.18 -17.82
N THR A 11 11.34 4.95 -18.34
CA THR A 11 10.27 4.02 -18.02
C THR A 11 10.59 3.37 -16.69
N ILE A 12 9.90 3.77 -15.63
CA ILE A 12 9.99 3.11 -14.33
C ILE A 12 9.13 1.85 -14.37
N VAL A 13 9.78 0.70 -14.28
CA VAL A 13 9.11 -0.59 -14.06
C VAL A 13 9.05 -0.82 -12.55
N TRP A 14 7.85 -0.77 -11.99
CA TRP A 14 7.62 -1.03 -10.57
C TRP A 14 7.00 -2.41 -10.38
N GLU A 15 7.62 -3.24 -9.55
CA GLU A 15 7.09 -4.55 -9.17
C GLU A 15 6.15 -4.40 -7.97
N LEU A 16 4.93 -4.91 -8.11
CA LEU A 16 3.95 -4.86 -7.02
C LEU A 16 4.39 -5.79 -5.89
N PRO A 17 4.54 -5.29 -4.65
CA PRO A 17 4.98 -6.11 -3.52
C PRO A 17 3.97 -7.20 -3.17
N ILE A 18 2.70 -7.00 -3.51
CA ILE A 18 1.59 -7.92 -3.27
C ILE A 18 0.68 -7.94 -4.50
N CYS A 19 0.19 -9.10 -4.91
CA CYS A 19 -0.77 -9.21 -5.99
C CYS A 19 -2.11 -8.57 -5.60
N ILE A 20 -2.76 -7.88 -6.54
CA ILE A 20 -4.18 -7.51 -6.40
C ILE A 20 -4.99 -8.80 -6.28
N GLY A 21 -5.94 -8.84 -5.34
CA GLY A 21 -6.70 -10.03 -4.98
C GLY A 21 -6.07 -10.87 -3.86
N ALA A 22 -4.83 -10.58 -3.46
CA ALA A 22 -4.24 -11.26 -2.30
C ALA A 22 -4.92 -10.84 -0.99
N VAL A 23 -4.87 -11.73 0.00
CA VAL A 23 -5.35 -11.45 1.36
C VAL A 23 -4.22 -10.87 2.19
N VAL A 24 -4.54 -9.85 2.97
CA VAL A 24 -3.66 -9.21 3.95
C VAL A 24 -4.38 -9.07 5.30
N TYR A 25 -3.60 -8.92 6.36
CA TYR A 25 -4.05 -8.76 7.73
C TYR A 25 -3.38 -7.55 8.38
N GLU A 26 -4.17 -6.74 9.08
CA GLU A 26 -3.66 -5.58 9.83
C GLU A 26 -3.30 -5.97 11.26
N LYS A 27 -2.24 -5.38 11.79
CA LYS A 27 -1.87 -5.50 13.21
C LYS A 27 -3.00 -5.10 14.16
N CYS A 28 -3.77 -4.06 13.83
CA CYS A 28 -4.84 -3.55 14.70
C CYS A 28 -6.09 -4.45 14.67
N PHE A 29 -6.30 -5.20 13.59
CA PHE A 29 -7.42 -6.12 13.41
C PHE A 29 -6.93 -7.46 12.85
N PRO A 30 -6.08 -8.18 13.60
CA PRO A 30 -5.26 -9.26 13.05
C PRO A 30 -6.03 -10.50 12.65
N ILE A 31 -7.32 -10.59 13.00
CA ILE A 31 -8.20 -11.71 12.66
C ILE A 31 -9.10 -11.44 11.45
N LEU A 32 -9.16 -10.20 10.95
CA LEU A 32 -10.03 -9.81 9.86
C LEU A 32 -9.25 -9.82 8.54
N PRO A 33 -9.54 -10.73 7.60
CA PRO A 33 -8.90 -10.73 6.30
C PRO A 33 -9.39 -9.53 5.48
N LYS A 34 -8.46 -8.86 4.80
CA LYS A 34 -8.75 -7.83 3.80
C LYS A 34 -8.12 -8.22 2.47
N GLN A 35 -8.78 -7.90 1.37
CA GLN A 35 -8.30 -8.19 0.02
C GLN A 35 -7.65 -6.93 -0.55
N VAL A 36 -6.47 -7.07 -1.14
CA VAL A 36 -5.81 -5.98 -1.89
C VAL A 36 -6.64 -5.69 -3.14
N ILE A 37 -7.08 -4.45 -3.29
CA ILE A 37 -7.87 -3.99 -4.45
C ILE A 37 -7.07 -3.11 -5.40
N GLY A 38 -5.92 -2.59 -4.95
CA GLY A 38 -5.08 -1.79 -5.81
C GLY A 38 -3.94 -1.12 -5.07
N TYR A 39 -3.32 -0.19 -5.78
CA TYR A 39 -2.23 0.63 -5.28
C TYR A 39 -2.48 2.07 -5.66
N ARG A 40 -1.93 2.96 -4.85
CA ARG A 40 -2.02 4.39 -5.05
C ARG A 40 -0.64 5.01 -4.87
N ILE A 41 -0.26 5.92 -5.74
CA ILE A 41 0.96 6.72 -5.62
C ILE A 41 0.53 8.19 -5.66
N GLY A 42 0.91 8.95 -4.64
CA GLY A 42 0.60 10.37 -4.55
C GLY A 42 -0.88 10.71 -4.40
N ARG A 43 -1.18 12.00 -4.56
CA ARG A 43 -2.51 12.60 -4.38
C ARG A 43 -3.46 12.27 -5.53
N MET A 44 -4.71 11.90 -5.23
CA MET A 44 -5.77 11.77 -6.24
C MET A 44 -6.36 13.14 -6.57
N THR A 45 -6.76 13.34 -7.84
CA THR A 45 -7.37 14.61 -8.27
C THR A 45 -8.62 14.93 -7.45
N GLY A 46 -8.63 16.10 -6.81
CA GLY A 46 -9.75 16.57 -5.99
C GLY A 46 -9.58 16.36 -4.48
N GLU A 47 -8.50 15.71 -4.04
CA GLU A 47 -8.12 15.71 -2.62
C GLU A 47 -7.35 16.98 -2.25
N ASP A 48 -7.54 17.43 -1.02
CA ASP A 48 -6.78 18.54 -0.46
C ASP A 48 -5.31 18.13 -0.23
N GLU A 49 -4.39 19.05 -0.48
CA GLU A 49 -2.95 18.76 -0.41
C GLU A 49 -2.47 18.60 1.03
N ASP A 50 -2.94 19.48 1.91
CA ASP A 50 -2.58 19.47 3.32
C ASP A 50 -3.15 18.21 4.00
N GLU A 51 -4.39 17.85 3.65
CA GLU A 51 -5.02 16.61 4.12
C GLU A 51 -4.27 15.38 3.59
N PHE A 52 -3.92 15.34 2.31
CA PHE A 52 -3.18 14.21 1.74
C PHE A 52 -1.81 14.03 2.38
N GLU A 53 -1.04 15.11 2.54
CA GLU A 53 0.29 15.04 3.16
C GLU A 53 0.23 14.59 4.62
N GLU A 54 -0.78 15.04 5.38
CA GLU A 54 -0.99 14.64 6.78
C GLU A 54 -1.29 13.14 6.92
N TYR A 55 -2.11 12.57 6.03
CA TYR A 55 -2.57 11.18 6.16
C TYR A 55 -1.74 10.14 5.38
N TYR A 56 -1.14 10.52 4.26
CA TYR A 56 -0.52 9.59 3.30
C TYR A 56 0.94 9.89 2.96
N GLY A 57 1.51 11.02 3.37
CA GLY A 57 2.95 11.28 3.24
C GLY A 57 3.58 11.03 1.85
N GLY A 58 3.69 12.07 1.02
CA GLY A 58 4.66 12.12 -0.09
C GLY A 58 4.49 11.09 -1.23
N ASP A 59 5.64 10.66 -1.78
CA ASP A 59 5.77 9.89 -3.04
C ASP A 59 5.74 8.35 -2.85
N GLU A 60 5.49 7.86 -1.64
CA GLU A 60 5.49 6.42 -1.37
C GLU A 60 4.22 5.76 -1.94
N PRO A 61 4.32 4.56 -2.57
CA PRO A 61 3.14 3.78 -2.93
C PRO A 61 2.40 3.25 -1.69
N TYR A 62 1.08 3.32 -1.73
CA TYR A 62 0.18 2.76 -0.73
C TYR A 62 -0.55 1.54 -1.29
N ILE A 63 -0.63 0.49 -0.48
CA ILE A 63 -1.47 -0.68 -0.70
C ILE A 63 -2.90 -0.29 -0.31
N ILE A 64 -3.85 -0.45 -1.22
CA ILE A 64 -5.27 -0.22 -0.96
C ILE A 64 -5.96 -1.57 -0.85
N TYR A 65 -6.71 -1.77 0.24
CA TYR A 65 -7.36 -3.03 0.53
C TYR A 65 -8.73 -2.82 1.18
N GLU A 66 -9.60 -3.81 1.07
CA GLU A 66 -10.95 -3.77 1.64
C GLU A 66 -11.35 -5.12 2.24
N GLY A 67 -12.23 -5.09 3.23
CA GLY A 67 -12.75 -6.30 3.83
C GLY A 67 -13.64 -6.00 5.03
N CYS A 68 -14.64 -6.85 5.27
CA CYS A 68 -15.55 -6.72 6.41
C CYS A 68 -16.25 -5.34 6.51
N GLY A 69 -16.57 -4.72 5.36
CA GLY A 69 -17.21 -3.40 5.31
C GLY A 69 -16.28 -2.22 5.61
N MET A 70 -14.96 -2.46 5.70
CA MET A 70 -13.94 -1.43 5.92
C MET A 70 -12.98 -1.38 4.75
N SER A 71 -12.62 -0.17 4.35
CA SER A 71 -11.51 0.09 3.44
C SER A 71 -10.31 0.58 4.24
N GLY A 72 -9.11 0.28 3.78
CA GLY A 72 -7.88 0.73 4.41
C GLY A 72 -6.80 0.96 3.37
N ALA A 73 -5.82 1.75 3.79
CA ALA A 73 -4.64 2.06 3.02
C ALA A 73 -3.43 2.01 3.95
N SER A 74 -2.33 1.48 3.46
CA SER A 74 -1.08 1.42 4.22
C SER A 74 0.11 1.62 3.28
N PRO A 75 1.15 2.36 3.69
CA PRO A 75 2.36 2.50 2.89
C PRO A 75 2.98 1.12 2.61
N VAL A 76 3.61 0.94 1.46
CA VAL A 76 4.28 -0.32 1.13
C VAL A 76 5.38 -0.66 2.15
N SER A 77 6.04 0.34 2.73
CA SER A 77 7.05 0.17 3.78
C SER A 77 6.52 -0.40 5.10
N GLU A 78 5.20 -0.47 5.28
CA GLU A 78 4.55 -1.07 6.45
C GLU A 78 4.27 -2.58 6.30
N LEU A 79 4.57 -3.15 5.13
CA LEU A 79 4.54 -4.60 4.93
C LEU A 79 5.55 -5.29 5.87
N GLY A 80 5.06 -6.28 6.62
CA GLY A 80 5.82 -6.98 7.67
C GLY A 80 5.93 -6.21 9.00
N LYS A 81 5.35 -5.01 9.12
CA LYS A 81 5.34 -4.21 10.36
C LYS A 81 3.93 -4.03 10.93
N SER A 82 3.01 -3.57 10.08
CA SER A 82 1.60 -3.38 10.44
C SER A 82 0.63 -4.02 9.45
N ILE A 83 1.09 -4.39 8.25
CA ILE A 83 0.38 -5.22 7.28
C ILE A 83 1.12 -6.53 7.07
N PHE A 84 0.39 -7.65 7.07
CA PHE A 84 0.98 -8.99 7.00
C PHE A 84 0.24 -9.86 5.99
N LEU A 85 0.95 -10.82 5.41
CA LEU A 85 0.38 -11.77 4.45
C LEU A 85 -0.34 -12.93 5.14
N THR A 86 0.00 -13.19 6.41
CA THR A 86 -0.63 -14.23 7.21
C THR A 86 -1.27 -13.68 8.46
N ARG A 87 -2.32 -14.36 8.92
CA ARG A 87 -3.00 -14.06 10.17
C ARG A 87 -2.06 -14.23 11.36
N GLU A 88 -1.24 -15.28 11.33
CA GLU A 88 -0.33 -15.65 12.40
C GLU A 88 0.69 -14.53 12.66
N GLU A 89 1.28 -13.98 11.60
CA GLU A 89 2.20 -12.84 11.70
C GLU A 89 1.50 -11.61 12.29
N ALA A 90 0.29 -11.29 11.82
CA ALA A 90 -0.47 -10.16 12.35
C ALA A 90 -0.82 -10.32 13.83
N VAL A 91 -1.26 -11.52 14.25
CA VAL A 91 -1.56 -11.83 15.66
C VAL A 91 -0.30 -11.74 16.51
N GLN A 92 0.82 -12.27 16.02
CA GLN A 92 2.09 -12.19 16.73
C GLN A 92 2.50 -10.73 16.91
N ALA A 93 2.47 -9.93 15.84
CA ALA A 93 2.79 -8.51 15.90
C ALA A 93 1.87 -7.73 16.85
N ALA A 94 0.57 -8.06 16.87
CA ALA A 94 -0.41 -7.44 17.77
C ALA A 94 -0.17 -7.79 19.25
N SER A 95 0.29 -9.02 19.53
CA SER A 95 0.52 -9.51 20.90
C SER A 95 1.77 -8.93 21.57
N GLY A 96 2.65 -8.24 20.83
CA GLY A 96 3.91 -7.73 21.34
C GLY A 96 4.96 -8.81 21.63
N LEU A 97 4.68 -10.09 21.36
CA LEU A 97 5.66 -11.17 21.42
C LEU A 97 6.62 -11.07 20.23
N GLN A 98 7.67 -10.27 20.39
CA GLN A 98 8.88 -10.44 19.61
C GLN A 98 9.61 -11.71 20.09
N LYS A 99 10.05 -12.54 19.14
CA LYS A 99 10.90 -13.71 19.42
C LYS A 99 12.27 -13.28 19.91
#